data_AF-A0A820CUW9-F1
#
_entry.id   AF-A0A820CUW9-F1
#
_cell.length_a   1.000
_cell.length_b   1.000
_cell.length_c   1.000
_cell.angle_alpha   90.00
_cell.angle_beta   90.00
_cell.angle_gamma   90.00
#
_symmetry.space_group_name_H-M   'P 1'
#
loop_
_entity.id
_entity.type
_entity.pdbx_description
1 polymer ?
#
loop_
_entity_poly.entity_id
_entity_poly.type
_entity_poly.pdbx_seq_one_letter_code
_entity_poly.pdbx_strand_id
1 'polypeptide(L)'
;DLIALSSAHYPNAKQNPPKRGDADFLLTSRKLYGDSVLVHGAALNAIKSNWDQLRQEFTQLDPYRTGYLQSDEFDDILIELCPAVNQEDLDMLKFRFQNKHDS
;
A
#
# COMPACT_ATOMS: atom_id res chain seq x y z
N ASP A 1 -42.26 27.94 -8.52
CA ASP A 1 -41.40 27.00 -9.27
C ASP A 1 -40.42 27.80 -10.12
N LEU A 2 -39.09 27.76 -9.96
CA LEU A 2 -38.23 26.59 -9.78
C LEU A 2 -37.14 26.77 -8.69
N ILE A 3 -37.29 25.98 -7.63
CA ILE A 3 -36.28 25.04 -7.10
C ILE A 3 -35.06 25.62 -6.35
N ALA A 4 -35.22 25.61 -5.02
CA ALA A 4 -34.22 25.25 -4.01
C ALA A 4 -32.99 26.17 -3.82
N LEU A 5 -33.21 27.43 -3.46
CA LEU A 5 -32.17 28.33 -2.90
C LEU A 5 -32.11 28.31 -1.36
N SER A 6 -32.68 27.30 -0.71
CA SER A 6 -32.99 27.34 0.74
C SER A 6 -32.30 26.28 1.62
N SER A 7 -31.19 25.66 1.21
CA SER A 7 -30.60 24.62 2.08
C SER A 7 -29.07 24.54 2.12
N ALA A 8 -28.36 25.62 1.78
CA ALA A 8 -26.93 25.69 2.05
C ALA A 8 -26.61 26.92 2.89
N HIS A 9 -25.90 26.69 4.00
CA HIS A 9 -25.72 27.67 5.06
C HIS A 9 -24.86 28.88 4.63
N TYR A 10 -24.03 28.75 3.58
CA TYR A 10 -23.22 29.87 3.06
C TYR A 10 -23.17 29.90 1.51
N PRO A 11 -23.73 30.94 0.87
CA PRO A 11 -23.73 31.09 -0.59
C PRO A 11 -22.34 31.36 -1.21
N ASN A 12 -21.43 31.95 -0.44
CA ASN A 12 -20.08 32.37 -0.85
C ASN A 12 -19.11 31.19 -1.12
N ALA A 13 -19.31 30.04 -0.48
CA ALA A 13 -18.40 28.88 -0.58
C ALA A 13 -18.20 28.35 -2.01
N LYS A 14 -19.07 28.71 -2.96
CA LYS A 14 -18.97 28.35 -4.37
C LYS A 14 -18.12 29.31 -5.21
N GLN A 15 -17.88 30.54 -4.75
CA GLN A 15 -17.06 31.51 -5.49
C GLN A 15 -15.57 31.42 -5.14
N ASN A 16 -15.21 31.01 -3.92
CA ASN A 16 -13.80 30.89 -3.54
C ASN A 16 -13.60 29.95 -2.33
N PRO A 17 -13.60 28.62 -2.51
CA PRO A 17 -13.19 27.70 -1.48
C PRO A 17 -11.70 27.37 -1.66
N PRO A 18 -11.12 26.64 -0.73
CA PRO A 18 -10.72 27.03 0.60
C PRO A 18 -9.25 27.54 0.60
N LYS A 19 -8.74 28.09 1.72
CA LYS A 19 -7.34 28.58 1.79
C LYS A 19 -6.69 28.36 3.17
N ARG A 20 -5.42 27.95 3.14
CA ARG A 20 -4.40 27.80 4.21
C ARG A 20 -4.93 27.27 5.55
N GLY A 21 -4.74 25.96 5.76
CA GLY A 21 -5.41 25.17 6.81
C GLY A 21 -6.16 23.97 6.26
N ASP A 22 -6.39 23.92 4.94
CA ASP A 22 -7.27 22.92 4.31
C ASP A 22 -6.73 21.49 4.33
N ALA A 23 -5.42 21.34 4.51
CA ALA A 23 -4.76 20.05 4.70
C ALA A 23 -4.31 19.80 6.15
N ASP A 24 -4.33 20.82 7.02
CA ASP A 24 -3.70 20.74 8.35
C ASP A 24 -4.56 19.97 9.37
N PHE A 25 -5.87 19.83 9.08
CA PHE A 25 -6.81 18.95 9.79
C PHE A 25 -7.25 17.75 8.96
N LEU A 26 -6.60 17.47 7.83
CA LEU A 26 -6.75 16.16 7.21
C LEU A 26 -6.06 15.16 8.12
N LEU A 27 -6.77 14.75 9.17
CA LEU A 27 -6.54 13.47 9.82
C LEU A 27 -6.92 12.40 8.80
N THR A 28 -6.16 12.31 7.72
CA THR A 28 -6.16 11.14 6.86
C THR A 28 -5.84 10.00 7.79
N SER A 29 -6.76 9.04 7.94
CA SER A 29 -6.53 7.97 8.89
C SER A 29 -5.16 7.35 8.58
N ARG A 30 -4.31 7.17 9.60
CA ARG A 30 -3.07 6.38 9.47
C ARG A 30 -3.34 4.97 8.92
N LYS A 31 -4.61 4.58 8.87
CA LYS A 31 -5.15 3.28 8.48
C LYS A 31 -5.31 3.07 6.97
N LEU A 32 -5.15 4.09 6.13
CA LEU A 32 -5.29 3.97 4.66
C LEU A 32 -3.99 4.12 3.87
N TYR A 33 -2.89 4.49 4.53
CA TYR A 33 -1.53 4.46 3.95
C TYR A 33 -0.83 3.11 4.15
N GLY A 34 -1.57 2.10 4.63
CA GLY A 34 -1.02 0.86 5.19
C GLY A 34 0.00 0.21 4.27
N ASP A 35 -0.43 -0.10 3.04
CA ASP A 35 0.37 -0.93 2.13
C ASP A 35 0.71 -0.22 0.81
N SER A 36 -0.05 0.84 0.48
CA SER A 36 0.19 1.66 -0.72
C SER A 36 1.49 2.46 -0.68
N VAL A 37 2.14 2.51 0.50
CA VAL A 37 3.40 3.22 0.75
C VAL A 37 4.62 2.30 0.90
N LEU A 38 4.42 0.97 0.94
CA LEU A 38 5.53 0.05 1.25
C LEU A 38 6.57 -0.03 0.15
N VAL A 39 6.13 0.10 -1.10
CA VAL A 39 6.99 0.06 -2.27
C VAL A 39 6.38 0.95 -3.34
N HIS A 40 7.24 1.71 -4.00
CA HIS A 40 6.83 2.71 -4.98
C HIS A 40 7.64 2.61 -6.26
N GLY A 41 7.15 3.28 -7.31
CA GLY A 41 7.89 3.45 -8.56
C GLY A 41 8.33 2.13 -9.20
N ALA A 42 9.63 2.00 -9.45
CA ALA A 42 10.21 0.87 -10.15
C ALA A 42 10.01 -0.46 -9.41
N ALA A 43 10.17 -0.47 -8.08
CA ALA A 43 9.96 -1.67 -7.25
C ALA A 43 8.53 -2.19 -7.36
N LEU A 44 7.54 -1.30 -7.21
CA LEU A 44 6.12 -1.67 -7.33
C LEU A 44 5.79 -2.18 -8.73
N ASN A 45 6.33 -1.56 -9.78
CA ASN A 45 6.08 -1.98 -11.15
C ASN A 45 6.72 -3.34 -11.45
N ALA A 46 7.92 -3.61 -10.90
CA ALA A 46 8.57 -4.91 -11.01
C ALA A 46 7.75 -6.02 -10.34
N ILE A 47 7.32 -5.79 -9.09
CA ILE A 47 6.48 -6.74 -8.34
C ILE A 47 5.17 -7.02 -9.08
N LYS A 48 4.50 -5.98 -9.59
CA LYS A 48 3.26 -6.14 -10.35
C LYS A 48 3.45 -6.92 -11.65
N SER A 49 4.56 -6.68 -12.35
CA SER A 49 4.83 -7.32 -13.64
C SER A 49 5.16 -8.81 -13.48
N ASN A 50 5.78 -9.18 -12.36
CA ASN A 50 6.16 -10.56 -12.06
C ASN A 50 5.18 -11.27 -11.10
N TRP A 51 3.99 -10.71 -10.88
CA TRP A 51 3.06 -11.18 -9.85
C TRP A 51 2.68 -12.66 -9.99
N ASP A 52 2.40 -13.13 -11.21
CA ASP A 52 2.02 -14.51 -11.45
C ASP A 52 3.18 -15.48 -11.16
N GLN A 53 4.40 -15.10 -11.52
CA GLN A 53 5.60 -15.90 -11.26
C GLN A 53 5.95 -15.91 -9.77
N LEU A 54 5.90 -14.75 -9.11
CA LEU A 54 6.07 -14.64 -7.65
C LEU A 54 5.09 -15.56 -6.92
N ARG A 55 3.80 -15.52 -7.30
CA ARG A 55 2.78 -16.37 -6.69
C ARG A 55 3.06 -17.86 -6.91
N GLN A 56 3.56 -18.23 -8.09
CA GLN A 56 3.91 -19.60 -8.40
C GLN A 56 5.08 -20.09 -7.54
N GLU A 57 6.17 -19.33 -7.45
CA GLU A 57 7.34 -19.68 -6.64
C GLU A 57 7.00 -19.77 -5.15
N PHE A 58 6.27 -18.79 -4.62
CA PHE A 58 5.80 -18.84 -3.22
C PHE A 58 4.90 -20.05 -2.94
N THR A 59 4.06 -20.46 -3.90
CA THR A 59 3.21 -21.65 -3.73
C THR A 59 4.04 -22.95 -3.79
N GLN A 60 5.14 -22.97 -4.55
CA GLN A 60 6.04 -24.11 -4.62
C GLN A 60 6.83 -24.29 -3.31
N LEU A 61 7.26 -23.19 -2.70
CA LEU A 61 7.97 -23.21 -1.42
C LEU A 61 7.06 -23.56 -0.22
N ASP A 62 5.75 -23.34 -0.33
CA ASP A 62 4.76 -23.73 0.68
C ASP A 62 3.85 -24.89 0.20
N PRO A 63 4.39 -26.12 0.03
CA PRO A 63 3.63 -27.25 -0.50
C PRO A 63 2.46 -27.65 0.40
N TYR A 64 2.55 -27.35 1.69
CA TYR A 64 1.50 -27.64 2.68
C TYR A 64 0.47 -26.52 2.81
N ARG A 65 0.61 -25.42 2.07
CA ARG A 65 -0.29 -24.25 2.09
C ARG A 65 -0.49 -23.69 3.51
N THR A 66 0.59 -23.63 4.27
CA THR A 66 0.64 -23.03 5.60
C THR A 66 0.38 -21.53 5.56
N GLY A 67 0.71 -20.87 4.44
CA GLY A 67 0.68 -19.42 4.29
C GLY A 67 1.92 -18.71 4.85
N TYR A 68 2.97 -19.47 5.19
CA TYR A 68 4.20 -18.95 5.78
C TYR A 68 5.43 -19.39 4.97
N LEU A 69 6.44 -18.52 4.94
CA LEU A 69 7.72 -18.74 4.29
C LEU A 69 8.83 -18.27 5.23
N GLN A 70 10.04 -18.80 5.08
CA GLN A 70 11.19 -18.26 5.78
C GLN A 70 11.61 -16.90 5.20
N SER A 71 12.28 -16.09 6.01
CA SER A 71 12.64 -14.72 5.62
C SER A 71 13.70 -14.67 4.53
N ASP A 72 14.63 -15.64 4.51
CA ASP A 72 15.66 -15.80 3.50
C ASP A 72 15.06 -16.25 2.16
N GLU A 73 14.15 -17.23 2.19
CA GLU A 73 13.40 -17.68 1.01
C GLU A 73 12.60 -16.54 0.36
N PHE A 74 12.01 -15.66 1.17
CA PHE A 74 11.30 -14.48 0.69
C PHE A 74 12.24 -13.47 0.00
N ASP A 75 13.41 -13.24 0.59
CA ASP A 75 14.42 -12.31 0.05
C ASP A 75 14.98 -12.83 -1.29
N ASP A 76 15.35 -14.11 -1.35
CA ASP A 76 15.92 -14.74 -2.55
C ASP A 76 14.98 -14.61 -3.76
N ILE A 77 13.69 -14.93 -3.57
CA ILE A 77 12.69 -14.83 -4.64
C ILE A 77 12.53 -13.38 -5.12
N LEU A 78 12.46 -12.41 -4.20
CA LEU A 78 12.25 -11.01 -4.58
C LEU A 78 13.48 -10.40 -5.25
N ILE A 79 14.69 -10.76 -4.82
CA ILE A 79 15.93 -10.31 -5.45
C ILE A 79 16.06 -10.88 -6.86
N GLU A 80 15.71 -12.16 -7.04
CA GLU A 80 15.79 -12.83 -8.35
C GLU A 80 14.76 -12.28 -9.34
N LEU A 81 13.50 -12.20 -8.93
CA LEU A 81 12.40 -11.83 -9.84
C LEU A 81 12.19 -10.32 -9.95
N CYS A 82 12.56 -9.55 -8.94
CA CYS A 82 12.31 -8.11 -8.86
C CYS A 82 13.59 -7.32 -8.50
N PRO A 83 14.59 -7.27 -9.39
CA PRO A 83 15.89 -6.62 -9.10
C PRO A 83 15.80 -5.10 -8.85
N ALA A 84 14.64 -4.48 -9.13
CA ALA A 84 14.37 -3.08 -8.80
C ALA A 84 13.97 -2.86 -7.33
N VAL A 85 13.75 -3.93 -6.56
CA VAL A 85 13.48 -3.88 -5.12
C VAL A 85 14.81 -3.78 -4.39
N ASN A 86 15.05 -2.65 -3.73
CA ASN A 86 16.30 -2.45 -2.97
C ASN A 86 16.19 -3.04 -1.57
N GLN A 87 17.32 -3.10 -0.85
CA GLN A 87 17.36 -3.62 0.52
C GLN A 87 16.39 -2.92 1.48
N GLU A 88 16.24 -1.59 1.35
CA GLU A 88 15.30 -0.81 2.17
C GLU A 88 13.84 -1.24 1.94
N ASP A 89 13.46 -1.45 0.67
CA ASP A 89 12.13 -1.93 0.30
C ASP A 89 11.89 -3.35 0.83
N LEU A 90 12.88 -4.24 0.72
CA LEU A 90 12.83 -5.60 1.29
C LEU A 90 12.63 -5.58 2.81
N ASP A 91 13.40 -4.75 3.51
CA ASP A 91 13.33 -4.64 4.97
C ASP A 91 11.96 -4.08 5.41
N MET A 92 11.41 -3.11 4.67
CA MET A 92 10.04 -2.61 4.91
C MET A 92 8.98 -3.68 4.68
N LEU A 93 9.08 -4.44 3.58
CA LEU A 93 8.17 -5.54 3.28
C LEU A 93 8.22 -6.59 4.38
N LYS A 94 9.41 -7.04 4.77
CA LYS A 94 9.60 -8.01 5.87
C LYS A 94 9.01 -7.49 7.16
N PHE A 95 9.36 -6.26 7.57
CA PHE A 95 8.85 -5.68 8.82
C PHE A 95 7.31 -5.65 8.88
N ARG A 96 6.65 -5.42 7.73
CA ARG A 96 5.18 -5.41 7.66
C ARG A 96 4.54 -6.78 7.62
N PHE A 97 5.12 -7.71 6.88
CA PHE A 97 4.57 -9.05 6.71
C PHE A 97 5.04 -10.05 7.77
N GLN A 98 5.98 -9.64 8.63
CA GLN A 98 6.36 -10.40 9.81
C GLN A 98 5.22 -10.40 10.81
N ASN A 99 4.32 -11.37 10.65
CA ASN A 99 3.28 -11.64 11.64
C ASN A 99 3.97 -11.98 12.96
N LYS A 100 3.83 -11.09 13.95
CA LYS A 100 4.09 -11.45 15.34
C LYS A 100 3.13 -12.59 15.64
N HIS A 101 3.68 -13.75 15.96
CA HIS A 101 2.93 -14.90 16.45
C HIS A 101 1.96 -14.43 17.54
N ASP A 102 0.67 -14.29 17.21
CA ASP A 102 -0.36 -14.04 18.22
C ASP A 102 -0.36 -15.31 19.08
N SER A 103 0.22 -15.19 20.27
CA SER A 103 0.24 -16.23 21.29
C SER A 103 -0.95 -16.02 22.22
#